data_AF-M7SP98-F1
#
_entry.id   AF-M7SP98-F1
#
_cell.length_a   1.000
_cell.length_b   1.000
_cell.length_c   1.000
_cell.angle_alpha   90.00
_cell.angle_beta   90.00
_cell.angle_gamma   90.00
#
_symmetry.space_group_name_H-M   'P 1'
#
loop_
_entity.id
_entity.type
_entity.pdbx_description
1 polymer ?
#
loop_
_entity_poly.entity_id
_entity_poly.type
_entity_poly.pdbx_seq_one_letter_code
_entity_poly.pdbx_strand_id
1 'polypeptide(L)'
;MAENIDDQCRAFHIFLGGNASRSALVKQAFENAKEKQLKDYQQKTSKNDFKFIIYEPLGTEKSDKQILELTGEDVSNTPAYLKPTCKTGVAFGLLESRDKAKGIEMPSIDSNPVFKYDLGIEIEGKFHAKIHRDSLKPNEYQIFQTKEEWGGFDELEIRYSDKSLANTNTLDIKDTQLISIALEEVEEVDMKVCCVDSQSIKMGLFKDGQLIYESEVEKL
;
A
#
# COMPACT_ATOMS: atom_id res chain seq x y z
N MET A 1 18.67 -51.34 16.85
CA MET A 1 19.49 -50.13 16.79
C MET A 1 18.53 -48.96 16.90
N ALA A 2 18.42 -48.36 18.08
CA ALA A 2 17.59 -47.17 18.30
C ALA A 2 18.46 -45.98 17.93
N GLU A 3 18.15 -45.35 16.79
CA GLU A 3 18.83 -44.16 16.33
C GLU A 3 18.64 -43.05 17.37
N ASN A 4 19.77 -42.42 17.75
CA ASN A 4 19.84 -41.20 18.53
C ASN A 4 19.01 -40.11 17.84
N ILE A 5 17.73 -40.01 18.18
CA ILE A 5 17.01 -38.75 18.00
C ILE A 5 17.66 -37.80 19.00
N ASP A 6 18.38 -36.82 18.46
CA ASP A 6 19.05 -35.75 19.17
C ASP A 6 18.17 -35.24 20.32
N ASP A 7 18.73 -35.09 21.52
CA ASP A 7 18.05 -34.57 22.72
C ASP A 7 17.43 -33.16 22.48
N GLN A 8 17.73 -32.54 21.33
CA GLN A 8 17.24 -31.24 20.87
C GLN A 8 15.77 -31.23 20.37
N CYS A 9 15.17 -32.36 19.98
CA CYS A 9 13.79 -32.39 19.45
C CYS A 9 12.71 -32.76 20.48
N ARG A 10 12.84 -32.25 21.72
CA ARG A 10 11.88 -32.47 22.82
C ARG A 10 10.73 -31.46 22.86
N ALA A 11 10.68 -30.53 21.92
CA ALA A 11 9.67 -29.48 21.85
C ALA A 11 8.97 -29.46 20.50
N PHE A 12 7.63 -29.43 20.51
CA PHE A 12 6.82 -29.22 19.33
C PHE A 12 6.19 -27.83 19.38
N HIS A 13 6.60 -26.98 18.45
CA HIS A 13 6.19 -25.58 18.37
C HIS A 13 4.97 -25.44 17.44
N ILE A 14 3.87 -24.91 17.95
CA ILE A 14 2.60 -24.77 17.24
C ILE A 14 2.31 -23.28 17.04
N PHE A 15 2.46 -22.80 15.81
CA PHE A 15 2.14 -21.43 15.41
C PHE A 15 0.71 -21.36 14.89
N LEU A 16 -0.11 -20.50 15.51
CA LEU A 16 -1.51 -20.35 15.17
C LEU A 16 -1.70 -19.25 14.10
N GLY A 17 -1.82 -19.66 12.84
CA GLY A 17 -1.94 -18.76 11.69
C GLY A 17 -3.38 -18.61 11.15
N GLY A 18 -3.66 -17.49 10.49
CA GLY A 18 -4.95 -17.23 9.85
C GLY A 18 -6.06 -16.75 10.79
N ASN A 19 -7.23 -16.43 10.21
CA ASN A 19 -8.34 -15.81 10.96
C ASN A 19 -8.97 -16.76 11.98
N ALA A 20 -9.12 -18.05 11.65
CA ALA A 20 -9.76 -19.03 12.53
C ALA A 20 -9.01 -19.20 13.85
N SER A 21 -7.68 -19.08 13.81
CA SER A 21 -6.80 -19.17 14.98
C SER A 21 -7.04 -18.10 16.05
N ARG A 22 -7.73 -17.00 15.73
CA ARG A 22 -8.12 -15.99 16.73
C ARG A 22 -9.29 -16.45 17.61
N SER A 23 -9.98 -17.52 17.24
CA SER A 23 -11.10 -18.06 18.01
C SER A 23 -10.63 -18.77 19.28
N ALA A 24 -11.24 -18.43 20.41
CA ALA A 24 -11.01 -19.12 21.68
C ALA A 24 -11.31 -20.63 21.60
N LEU A 25 -12.31 -21.02 20.79
CA LEU A 25 -12.67 -22.42 20.59
C LEU A 25 -11.57 -23.21 19.89
N VAL A 26 -10.91 -22.59 18.91
CA VAL A 26 -9.79 -23.21 18.20
C VAL A 26 -8.60 -23.38 19.15
N LYS A 27 -8.26 -22.34 19.92
CA LYS A 27 -7.20 -22.44 20.94
C LYS A 27 -7.49 -23.56 21.94
N GLN A 28 -8.72 -23.63 22.45
CA GLN A 28 -9.14 -24.69 23.37
C GLN A 28 -9.06 -26.08 22.74
N ALA A 29 -9.42 -26.24 21.46
CA ALA A 29 -9.30 -27.51 20.76
C ALA A 29 -7.83 -27.98 20.68
N PHE A 30 -6.89 -27.07 20.42
CA PHE A 30 -5.46 -27.37 20.44
C PHE A 30 -4.96 -27.73 21.84
N GLU A 31 -5.40 -27.02 22.88
CA GLU A 31 -5.04 -27.34 24.27
C GLU A 31 -5.56 -28.72 24.70
N ASN A 32 -6.82 -29.05 24.37
CA ASN A 32 -7.38 -30.38 24.65
C ASN A 32 -6.62 -31.49 23.89
N ALA A 33 -6.26 -31.24 22.63
CA ALA A 33 -5.48 -32.18 21.84
C ALA A 33 -4.06 -32.36 22.41
N LYS A 34 -3.42 -31.26 22.84
CA LYS A 34 -2.12 -31.26 23.52
C LYS A 34 -2.14 -32.16 24.74
N GLU A 35 -3.11 -31.98 25.63
CA GLU A 35 -3.22 -32.78 26.85
C GLU A 35 -3.40 -34.27 26.55
N LYS A 36 -4.24 -34.60 25.56
CA LYS A 36 -4.44 -35.98 25.13
C LYS A 36 -3.14 -36.60 24.61
N GLN A 37 -2.43 -35.89 23.73
CA GLN A 37 -1.17 -36.39 23.15
C GLN A 37 -0.07 -36.56 24.21
N LEU A 38 0.02 -35.65 25.18
CA LEU A 38 0.99 -35.78 26.28
C LEU A 38 0.69 -36.99 27.17
N LYS A 39 -0.58 -37.24 27.49
CA LYS A 39 -0.99 -38.44 28.24
C LYS A 39 -0.65 -39.71 27.47
N ASP A 40 -0.97 -39.76 26.19
CA ASP A 40 -0.68 -40.91 25.33
C ASP A 40 0.84 -41.15 25.20
N TYR A 41 1.64 -40.08 25.10
CA TYR A 41 3.11 -40.15 25.08
C TYR A 41 3.68 -40.68 26.40
N GLN A 42 3.23 -40.14 27.53
CA GLN A 42 3.65 -40.59 28.86
C GLN A 42 3.31 -42.06 29.09
N GLN A 43 2.12 -42.51 28.68
CA GLN A 43 1.73 -43.92 28.79
C GLN A 43 2.61 -44.85 27.95
N LYS A 44 2.98 -44.43 26.73
CA LYS A 44 3.78 -45.25 25.81
C LYS A 44 5.27 -45.29 26.18
N THR A 45 5.81 -44.18 26.65
CA THR A 45 7.27 -44.02 26.86
C THR A 45 7.67 -44.05 28.33
N SER A 46 6.73 -43.86 29.25
CA SER A 46 6.99 -43.61 30.68
C SER A 46 7.92 -42.42 30.94
N LYS A 47 8.09 -41.53 29.95
CA LYS A 47 8.90 -40.32 30.03
C LYS A 47 8.00 -39.09 29.98
N ASN A 48 8.45 -38.02 30.63
CA ASN A 48 7.81 -36.71 30.61
C ASN A 48 8.76 -35.64 30.06
N ASP A 49 9.49 -35.99 29.02
CA ASP A 49 10.54 -35.17 28.42
C ASP A 49 10.09 -34.43 27.15
N PHE A 50 8.81 -34.50 26.79
CA PHE A 50 8.27 -33.85 25.59
C PHE A 50 7.32 -32.70 25.95
N LYS A 51 7.44 -31.57 25.24
CA LYS A 51 6.57 -30.40 25.43
C LYS A 51 5.95 -29.93 24.12
N PHE A 52 4.69 -29.53 24.16
CA PHE A 52 4.06 -28.76 23.10
C PHE A 52 3.97 -27.30 23.54
N ILE A 53 4.39 -26.39 22.67
CA ILE A 53 4.35 -24.95 22.90
C ILE A 53 3.38 -24.36 21.88
N ILE A 54 2.24 -23.87 22.36
CA ILE A 54 1.24 -23.20 21.53
C ILE A 54 1.47 -21.70 21.66
N TYR A 55 1.74 -21.05 20.53
CA TYR A 55 1.96 -19.60 20.46
C TYR A 55 0.65 -18.84 20.31
N GLU A 56 0.66 -17.55 20.65
CA GLU A 56 -0.49 -16.69 20.43
C GLU A 56 -0.77 -16.54 18.93
N PRO A 57 -2.03 -16.28 18.53
CA PRO A 57 -2.41 -16.17 17.12
C PRO A 57 -1.66 -15.05 16.41
N LEU A 58 -1.04 -15.38 15.28
CA LEU A 58 -0.21 -14.46 14.51
C LEU A 58 -0.99 -13.24 14.02
N GLY A 59 -0.32 -12.07 14.00
CA GLY A 59 -0.93 -10.79 13.63
C GLY A 59 -1.92 -10.27 14.67
N THR A 60 -1.73 -10.60 15.94
CA THR A 60 -2.42 -9.99 17.08
C THR A 60 -1.39 -9.27 17.95
N GLU A 61 -1.80 -8.24 18.70
CA GLU A 61 -0.88 -7.52 19.61
C GLU A 61 -0.20 -8.45 20.63
N LYS A 62 -0.89 -9.52 21.06
CA LYS A 62 -0.32 -10.53 21.96
C LYS A 62 0.81 -11.30 21.30
N SER A 63 0.63 -11.69 20.04
CA SER A 63 1.68 -12.33 19.25
C SER A 63 2.83 -11.37 18.98
N ASP A 64 2.56 -10.09 18.71
CA ASP A 64 3.63 -9.10 18.46
C ASP A 64 4.52 -8.92 19.71
N LYS A 65 3.90 -8.82 20.90
CA LYS A 65 4.63 -8.80 22.18
C LYS A 65 5.42 -10.09 22.41
N GLN A 66 4.82 -11.24 22.12
CA GLN A 66 5.49 -12.54 22.25
C GLN A 66 6.69 -12.67 21.29
N ILE A 67 6.60 -12.12 20.08
CA ILE A 67 7.72 -12.09 19.12
C ILE A 67 8.84 -11.20 19.66
N LEU A 68 8.53 -10.01 20.16
CA LEU A 68 9.50 -9.10 20.77
C LEU A 68 10.23 -9.76 21.95
N GLU A 69 9.49 -10.42 22.86
CA GLU A 69 10.08 -11.11 24.01
C GLU A 69 11.01 -12.27 23.63
N LEU A 70 10.71 -12.99 22.54
CA LEU A 70 11.48 -14.18 22.13
C LEU A 70 12.63 -13.88 21.19
N THR A 71 12.50 -12.86 20.35
CA THR A 71 13.46 -12.57 19.27
C THR A 71 14.19 -11.24 19.44
N GLY A 72 13.67 -10.33 20.28
CA GLY A 72 14.14 -8.96 20.38
C GLY A 72 13.67 -8.05 19.24
N GLU A 73 12.87 -8.54 18.30
CA GLU A 73 12.37 -7.79 17.15
C GLU A 73 11.00 -7.17 17.44
N ASP A 74 10.90 -5.84 17.32
CA ASP A 74 9.62 -5.14 17.45
C ASP A 74 8.86 -5.10 16.13
N VAL A 75 7.91 -6.02 15.99
CA VAL A 75 7.03 -6.13 14.82
C VAL A 75 5.72 -5.33 14.98
N SER A 76 5.54 -4.59 16.08
CA SER A 76 4.29 -3.86 16.36
C SER A 76 3.97 -2.81 15.28
N ASN A 77 5.00 -2.06 14.87
CA ASN A 77 4.93 -0.99 13.86
C ASN A 77 5.01 -1.50 12.41
N THR A 78 5.19 -2.81 12.20
CA THR A 78 5.25 -3.38 10.86
C THR A 78 3.87 -3.30 10.19
N PRO A 79 3.77 -2.83 8.94
CA PRO A 79 2.50 -2.83 8.21
C PRO A 79 1.84 -4.22 8.19
N ALA A 80 0.52 -4.26 8.34
CA ALA A 80 -0.22 -5.52 8.51
C ALA A 80 -0.01 -6.55 7.39
N TYR A 81 0.30 -6.10 6.17
CA TYR A 81 0.56 -6.95 5.01
C TYR A 81 1.97 -7.57 5.01
N LEU A 82 2.92 -7.03 5.77
CA LEU A 82 4.26 -7.59 5.97
C LEU A 82 4.34 -8.52 7.18
N LYS A 83 3.35 -8.47 8.08
CA LYS A 83 3.32 -9.34 9.27
C LYS A 83 3.18 -10.81 8.87
N PRO A 84 3.91 -11.74 9.52
CA PRO A 84 3.84 -13.17 9.23
C PRO A 84 2.52 -13.74 9.75
N THR A 85 1.45 -13.68 8.95
CA THR A 85 0.08 -14.10 9.36
C THR A 85 -0.35 -15.45 8.81
N CYS A 86 0.53 -16.14 8.07
CA CYS A 86 0.25 -17.38 7.33
C CYS A 86 -0.93 -17.28 6.34
N LYS A 87 -1.30 -16.06 5.91
CA LYS A 87 -2.35 -15.82 4.91
C LYS A 87 -1.83 -15.81 3.48
N THR A 88 -0.51 -15.63 3.31
CA THR A 88 0.16 -15.52 2.01
C THR A 88 -0.10 -16.72 1.11
N GLY A 89 -0.05 -17.94 1.67
CA GLY A 89 -0.34 -19.16 0.90
C GLY A 89 -1.78 -19.24 0.40
N VAL A 90 -2.76 -18.75 1.17
CA VAL A 90 -4.16 -18.68 0.75
C VAL A 90 -4.32 -17.66 -0.39
N ALA A 91 -3.64 -16.52 -0.29
CA ALA A 91 -3.65 -15.51 -1.36
C ALA A 91 -3.07 -16.08 -2.66
N PHE A 92 -1.92 -16.75 -2.61
CA PHE A 92 -1.35 -17.42 -3.78
C PHE A 92 -2.28 -18.50 -4.34
N GLY A 93 -2.87 -19.35 -3.50
CA GLY A 93 -3.82 -20.37 -3.95
C GLY A 93 -5.06 -19.79 -4.65
N LEU A 94 -5.57 -18.65 -4.17
CA LEU A 94 -6.68 -17.92 -4.81
C LEU A 94 -6.26 -17.30 -6.16
N LEU A 95 -5.02 -16.84 -6.28
CA LEU A 95 -4.48 -16.32 -7.54
C LEU A 95 -4.26 -17.44 -8.56
N GLU A 96 -3.70 -18.57 -8.13
CA GLU A 96 -3.40 -19.73 -8.98
C GLU A 96 -4.65 -20.47 -9.45
N SER A 97 -5.70 -20.50 -8.62
CA SER A 97 -6.96 -21.20 -8.92
C SER A 97 -7.93 -20.40 -9.80
N ARG A 98 -7.59 -19.15 -10.17
CA ARG A 98 -8.42 -18.33 -11.07
C ARG A 98 -8.19 -18.69 -12.53
N ASP A 99 -9.28 -18.72 -13.28
CA ASP A 99 -9.24 -18.92 -14.72
C ASP A 99 -8.51 -17.74 -15.38
N LYS A 100 -7.35 -18.02 -16.00
CA LYS A 100 -6.33 -17.02 -16.39
C LYS A 100 -6.74 -16.06 -17.51
N ALA A 101 -7.96 -16.18 -18.05
CA ALA A 101 -8.41 -15.41 -19.21
C ALA A 101 -8.47 -13.88 -18.97
N LYS A 102 -8.44 -13.42 -17.72
CA LYS A 102 -8.34 -11.99 -17.32
C LYS A 102 -7.50 -11.84 -16.05
N GLY A 103 -6.28 -12.37 -16.07
CA GLY A 103 -5.37 -12.40 -14.92
C GLY A 103 -5.21 -11.02 -14.25
N ILE A 104 -5.02 -11.02 -12.93
CA ILE A 104 -4.48 -9.85 -12.23
C ILE A 104 -3.05 -9.69 -12.74
N GLU A 105 -2.78 -8.66 -13.53
CA GLU A 105 -1.42 -8.18 -13.69
C GLU A 105 -0.91 -7.85 -12.29
N MET A 106 0.12 -8.55 -11.82
CA MET A 106 0.97 -8.03 -10.76
C MET A 106 1.94 -7.10 -11.48
N PRO A 107 1.70 -5.77 -11.52
CA PRO A 107 2.72 -4.88 -12.02
C PRO A 107 3.94 -5.10 -11.12
N SER A 108 5.12 -5.26 -11.73
CA SER A 108 6.37 -5.27 -10.96
C SER A 108 6.38 -4.00 -10.11
N ILE A 109 6.58 -4.13 -8.80
CA ILE A 109 6.79 -2.99 -7.90
C ILE A 109 8.23 -2.48 -8.15
N ASP A 110 8.47 -2.03 -9.38
CA ASP A 110 9.60 -1.21 -9.81
C ASP A 110 9.10 0.15 -10.32
N SER A 111 7.79 0.32 -10.49
CA SER A 111 7.20 1.58 -10.90
C SER A 111 6.88 2.43 -9.68
N ASN A 112 7.51 3.59 -9.61
CA ASN A 112 7.13 4.70 -8.75
C ASN A 112 5.60 4.82 -8.58
N PRO A 113 5.12 5.28 -7.41
CA PRO A 113 3.69 5.43 -7.16
C PRO A 113 2.98 6.16 -8.31
N VAL A 114 2.02 5.49 -8.95
CA VAL A 114 1.23 6.07 -10.05
C VAL A 114 0.42 7.24 -9.50
N PHE A 115 0.51 8.37 -10.17
CA PHE A 115 -0.22 9.58 -9.80
C PHE A 115 -1.74 9.34 -9.91
N LYS A 116 -2.51 9.81 -8.94
CA LYS A 116 -3.93 9.42 -8.79
C LYS A 116 -4.91 10.30 -9.56
N TYR A 117 -4.53 11.52 -9.91
CA TYR A 117 -5.48 12.53 -10.35
C TYR A 117 -5.25 12.94 -11.80
N ASP A 118 -6.33 13.16 -12.54
CA ASP A 118 -6.26 13.89 -13.80
C ASP A 118 -6.28 15.38 -13.47
N LEU A 119 -5.45 16.17 -14.16
CA LEU A 119 -5.34 17.62 -13.97
C LEU A 119 -5.94 18.34 -15.18
N GLY A 120 -6.69 19.40 -14.95
CA GLY A 120 -7.41 20.09 -16.00
C GLY A 120 -7.91 21.46 -15.60
N ILE A 121 -8.74 22.01 -16.48
CA ILE A 121 -9.35 23.34 -16.33
C ILE A 121 -10.86 23.23 -16.47
N GLU A 122 -11.55 24.28 -16.01
CA GLU A 122 -12.98 24.46 -16.24
C GLU A 122 -13.23 25.08 -17.62
N ILE A 123 -14.08 24.44 -18.42
CA ILE A 123 -14.62 25.02 -19.66
C ILE A 123 -16.12 24.76 -19.67
N GLU A 124 -16.92 25.83 -19.78
CA GLU A 124 -18.39 25.75 -19.81
C GLU A 124 -19.01 24.94 -18.65
N GLY A 125 -18.44 25.04 -17.44
CA GLY A 125 -18.90 24.33 -16.24
C GLY A 125 -18.57 22.84 -16.21
N LYS A 126 -17.71 22.37 -17.11
CA LYS A 126 -17.23 20.98 -17.17
C LYS A 126 -15.72 20.92 -16.97
N PHE A 127 -15.28 19.78 -16.46
CA PHE A 127 -13.87 19.46 -16.34
C PHE A 127 -13.30 19.01 -17.67
N HIS A 128 -12.24 19.68 -18.13
CA HIS A 128 -11.47 19.32 -19.30
C HIS A 128 -10.06 18.93 -18.88
N ALA A 129 -9.75 17.64 -19.00
CA ALA A 129 -8.43 17.11 -18.67
C ALA A 129 -7.37 17.66 -19.63
N LYS A 130 -6.34 18.31 -19.09
CA LYS A 130 -5.13 18.72 -19.81
C LYS A 130 -4.01 17.69 -19.66
N ILE A 131 -3.85 17.15 -18.46
CA ILE A 131 -2.86 16.13 -18.13
C ILE A 131 -3.57 14.92 -17.54
N HIS A 132 -3.38 13.77 -18.20
CA HIS A 132 -3.89 12.50 -17.73
C HIS A 132 -3.00 11.96 -16.61
N ARG A 133 -3.59 11.32 -15.60
CA ARG A 133 -2.87 10.77 -14.44
C ARG A 133 -1.75 9.80 -14.82
N ASP A 134 -1.97 9.01 -15.88
CA ASP A 134 -0.99 8.05 -16.42
C ASP A 134 0.17 8.69 -17.22
N SER A 135 0.05 9.97 -17.57
CA SER A 135 1.09 10.70 -18.32
C SER A 135 2.16 11.31 -17.42
N LEU A 136 1.85 11.52 -16.14
CA LEU A 136 2.75 12.13 -15.18
C LEU A 136 3.78 11.13 -14.66
N LYS A 137 5.05 11.44 -14.89
CA LYS A 137 6.18 10.68 -14.33
C LYS A 137 6.80 11.45 -13.16
N PRO A 138 7.19 10.76 -12.08
CA PRO A 138 7.81 11.41 -10.93
C PRO A 138 9.07 12.16 -11.33
N ASN A 139 9.22 13.37 -10.79
CA ASN A 139 10.35 14.26 -11.05
C ASN A 139 10.50 14.70 -12.52
N GLU A 140 9.47 14.53 -13.35
CA GLU A 140 9.44 15.01 -14.74
C GLU A 140 8.38 16.11 -14.90
N TYR A 141 8.80 17.26 -15.43
CA TYR A 141 7.92 18.39 -15.68
C TYR A 141 7.14 18.21 -16.98
N GLN A 142 5.82 18.26 -16.89
CA GLN A 142 4.92 18.22 -18.02
C GLN A 142 4.19 19.56 -18.17
N ILE A 143 4.07 20.04 -19.41
CA ILE A 143 3.40 21.31 -19.71
C ILE A 143 1.91 21.20 -19.40
N PHE A 144 1.41 22.13 -18.60
CA PHE A 144 -0.02 22.29 -18.31
C PHE A 144 -0.62 23.50 -19.02
N GLN A 145 0.13 24.60 -19.11
CA GLN A 145 -0.31 25.81 -19.82
C GLN A 145 0.90 26.43 -20.51
N THR A 146 0.75 26.80 -21.78
CA THR A 146 1.80 27.50 -22.52
C THR A 146 1.68 29.00 -22.34
N LYS A 147 2.76 29.72 -22.62
CA LYS A 147 2.78 31.18 -22.61
C LYS A 147 1.71 31.82 -23.53
N GLU A 148 1.29 31.17 -24.60
CA GLU A 148 0.22 31.69 -25.49
C GLU A 148 -1.18 31.53 -24.90
N GLU A 149 -1.37 30.52 -24.05
CA GLU A 149 -2.59 30.32 -23.27
C GLU A 149 -2.61 31.17 -22.00
N TRP A 150 -1.51 31.85 -21.69
CA TRP A 150 -1.37 32.72 -20.54
C TRP A 150 -2.17 33.99 -20.73
N GLY A 151 -3.26 34.15 -19.98
CA GLY A 151 -4.13 35.31 -20.06
C GLY A 151 -3.70 36.50 -19.18
N GLY A 152 -2.51 36.45 -18.57
CA GLY A 152 -2.06 37.49 -17.63
C GLY A 152 -2.80 37.47 -16.29
N PHE A 153 -3.15 36.28 -15.80
CA PHE A 153 -3.84 36.11 -14.53
C PHE A 153 -2.84 36.05 -13.36
N ASP A 154 -3.21 36.68 -12.24
CA ASP A 154 -2.44 36.70 -10.99
C ASP A 154 -2.57 35.40 -10.18
N GLU A 155 -3.54 34.57 -10.53
CA GLU A 155 -3.79 33.28 -9.88
C GLU A 155 -4.01 32.21 -10.95
N LEU A 156 -3.43 31.05 -10.70
CA LEU A 156 -3.64 29.86 -11.50
C LEU A 156 -4.59 28.91 -10.79
N GLU A 157 -5.63 28.51 -11.49
CA GLU A 157 -6.58 27.51 -11.06
C GLU A 157 -6.33 26.16 -11.76
N ILE A 158 -5.91 25.15 -10.99
CA ILE A 158 -5.83 23.76 -11.47
C ILE A 158 -6.98 22.96 -10.86
N ARG A 159 -7.83 22.41 -11.72
CA ARG A 159 -8.87 21.46 -11.31
C ARG A 159 -8.31 20.04 -11.35
N TYR A 160 -8.73 19.20 -10.42
CA TYR A 160 -8.31 17.81 -10.40
C TYR A 160 -9.41 16.85 -9.93
N SER A 161 -9.33 15.60 -10.39
CA SER A 161 -10.27 14.54 -10.02
C SER A 161 -9.65 13.16 -10.13
N ASP A 162 -10.04 12.25 -9.24
CA ASP A 162 -9.70 10.82 -9.29
C ASP A 162 -10.78 9.98 -10.00
N LYS A 163 -11.92 10.58 -10.36
CA LYS A 163 -13.04 9.88 -10.99
C LYS A 163 -12.68 9.43 -12.40
N SER A 164 -13.16 8.25 -12.81
CA SER A 164 -12.93 7.69 -14.15
C SER A 164 -13.53 8.53 -15.29
N LEU A 165 -14.51 9.39 -14.98
CA LEU A 165 -15.16 10.29 -15.94
C LEU A 165 -14.34 11.57 -16.20
N ALA A 166 -13.24 11.79 -15.48
CA ALA A 166 -12.41 12.98 -15.67
C ALA A 166 -11.89 13.12 -17.11
N ASN A 167 -11.68 12.00 -17.80
CA ASN A 167 -11.12 11.99 -19.16
C ASN A 167 -12.16 12.03 -20.28
N THR A 168 -13.45 12.12 -19.95
CA THR A 168 -14.53 12.13 -20.95
C THR A 168 -15.05 13.53 -21.27
N ASN A 169 -14.51 14.60 -20.64
CA ASN A 169 -15.02 15.97 -20.73
C ASN A 169 -16.51 16.13 -20.40
N THR A 170 -17.09 15.15 -19.69
CA THR A 170 -18.50 15.16 -19.25
C THR A 170 -18.63 15.30 -17.75
N LEU A 171 -17.52 15.31 -17.02
CA LEU A 171 -17.51 15.47 -15.58
C LEU A 171 -17.92 16.90 -15.21
N ASP A 172 -18.94 17.02 -14.37
CA ASP A 172 -19.41 18.31 -13.86
C ASP A 172 -18.33 18.91 -12.96
N ILE A 173 -18.11 20.22 -13.04
CA ILE A 173 -17.08 20.89 -12.27
C ILE A 173 -17.27 20.75 -10.75
N LYS A 174 -18.52 20.58 -10.27
CA LYS A 174 -18.83 20.36 -8.85
C LYS A 174 -18.25 19.06 -8.29
N ASP A 175 -17.91 18.13 -9.17
CA ASP A 175 -17.32 16.84 -8.85
C ASP A 175 -15.78 16.86 -8.92
N THR A 176 -15.19 18.05 -9.06
CA THR A 176 -13.74 18.27 -9.06
C THR A 176 -13.30 19.07 -7.85
N GLN A 177 -12.04 18.92 -7.49
CA GLN A 177 -11.37 19.79 -6.52
C GLN A 177 -10.57 20.86 -7.27
N LEU A 178 -10.32 21.98 -6.60
CA LEU A 178 -9.58 23.12 -7.12
C LEU A 178 -8.38 23.37 -6.23
N ILE A 179 -7.23 23.61 -6.85
CA ILE A 179 -6.10 24.25 -6.21
C ILE A 179 -5.80 25.57 -6.92
N SER A 180 -5.65 26.62 -6.13
CA SER A 180 -5.30 27.95 -6.61
C SER A 180 -3.88 28.28 -6.16
N ILE A 181 -3.01 28.60 -7.11
CA ILE A 181 -1.63 28.99 -6.85
C ILE A 181 -1.50 30.46 -7.19
N ALA A 182 -1.16 31.28 -6.20
CA ALA A 182 -0.90 32.71 -6.40
C ALA A 182 0.43 32.90 -7.14
N LEU A 183 0.44 33.82 -8.11
CA LEU A 183 1.59 34.11 -8.94
C LEU A 183 1.94 35.59 -8.82
N GLU A 184 3.12 35.89 -8.29
CA GLU A 184 3.61 37.26 -8.19
C GLU A 184 4.34 37.66 -9.48
N GLU A 185 3.72 38.54 -10.27
CA GLU A 185 4.35 39.34 -11.35
C GLU A 185 5.11 38.54 -12.43
N VAL A 186 4.48 37.53 -13.05
CA VAL A 186 5.09 36.77 -14.15
C VAL A 186 4.30 36.89 -15.46
N GLU A 187 4.90 37.57 -16.45
CA GLU A 187 4.39 37.67 -17.82
C GLU A 187 5.13 36.71 -18.77
N GLU A 188 4.36 36.02 -19.62
CA GLU A 188 4.83 35.16 -20.75
C GLU A 188 5.72 33.96 -20.37
N VAL A 189 5.21 33.04 -19.55
CA VAL A 189 5.95 31.83 -19.15
C VAL A 189 5.18 30.55 -19.44
N ASP A 190 5.92 29.48 -19.70
CA ASP A 190 5.37 28.13 -19.78
C ASP A 190 5.23 27.56 -18.38
N MET A 191 4.06 27.05 -18.08
CA MET A 191 3.82 26.42 -16.80
C MET A 191 3.83 24.91 -16.92
N LYS A 192 4.63 24.29 -16.06
CA LYS A 192 4.77 22.83 -16.01
C LYS A 192 4.45 22.31 -14.63
N VAL A 193 3.83 21.13 -14.57
CA VAL A 193 3.52 20.41 -13.34
C VAL A 193 4.41 19.18 -13.26
N CYS A 194 4.89 18.87 -12.07
CA CYS A 194 5.69 17.70 -11.77
C CYS A 194 5.03 16.95 -10.60
N CYS A 195 4.82 15.64 -10.74
CA CYS A 195 4.39 14.84 -9.59
C CYS A 195 5.60 14.51 -8.70
N VAL A 196 5.38 14.63 -7.39
CA VAL A 196 6.37 14.32 -6.34
C VAL A 196 6.10 12.93 -5.79
N ASP A 197 4.83 12.59 -5.60
CA ASP A 197 4.35 11.26 -5.23
C ASP A 197 2.96 10.99 -5.85
N SER A 198 2.24 9.94 -5.39
CA SER A 198 0.91 9.58 -5.91
C SER A 198 -0.17 10.66 -5.80
N GLN A 199 -0.01 11.63 -4.89
CA GLN A 199 -1.03 12.58 -4.44
C GLN A 199 -0.51 14.02 -4.37
N SER A 200 0.79 14.23 -4.60
CA SER A 200 1.38 15.55 -4.49
C SER A 200 2.02 16.01 -5.79
N ILE A 201 1.84 17.29 -6.09
CA ILE A 201 2.44 17.97 -7.23
C ILE A 201 3.24 19.17 -6.78
N LYS A 202 4.15 19.60 -7.65
CA LYS A 202 4.76 20.92 -7.61
C LYS A 202 4.66 21.55 -8.98
N MET A 203 4.53 22.87 -9.01
CA MET A 203 4.45 23.65 -10.22
C MET A 203 5.80 24.34 -10.46
N GLY A 204 6.20 24.42 -11.71
CA GLY A 204 7.35 25.19 -12.14
C GLY A 204 6.98 26.15 -13.27
N LEU A 205 7.40 27.41 -13.16
CA LEU A 205 7.32 28.39 -14.23
C LEU A 205 8.63 28.36 -15.02
N PHE A 206 8.51 28.29 -16.34
CA PHE A 206 9.63 28.20 -17.25
C PHE A 206 9.63 29.36 -18.24
N LYS A 207 10.75 30.08 -18.32
CA LYS A 207 11.00 31.08 -19.35
C LYS A 207 12.13 30.60 -20.26
N ASP A 208 11.88 30.50 -21.55
CA ASP A 208 12.84 29.99 -22.55
C ASP A 208 13.47 28.63 -22.15
N GLY A 209 12.69 27.78 -21.49
CA GLY A 209 13.11 26.46 -21.01
C GLY A 209 13.89 26.45 -19.69
N GLN A 210 14.14 27.61 -19.07
CA GLN A 210 14.75 27.70 -17.73
C GLN A 210 13.68 27.85 -16.65
N LEU A 211 13.81 27.07 -15.57
CA LEU A 211 12.97 27.19 -14.38
C LEU A 211 13.27 28.51 -13.67
N ILE A 212 12.27 29.39 -13.57
CA ILE A 212 12.41 30.69 -12.91
C ILE A 212 11.76 30.71 -11.52
N TYR A 213 10.78 29.85 -11.30
CA TYR A 213 10.06 29.73 -10.03
C TYR A 213 9.55 28.30 -9.87
N GLU A 214 9.58 27.80 -8.65
CA GLU A 214 9.04 26.50 -8.25
C GLU A 214 8.12 26.72 -7.03
N SER A 215 6.91 26.19 -7.08
CA SER A 215 5.98 26.25 -5.94
C SER A 215 6.41 25.29 -4.83
N GLU A 216 5.85 25.50 -3.64
CA GLU A 216 5.85 24.45 -2.63
C GLU A 216 5.10 23.19 -3.13
N VAL A 217 5.35 22.07 -2.45
CA VAL A 217 4.69 20.81 -2.76
C VAL A 217 3.26 20.86 -2.26
N GLU A 218 2.34 20.80 -3.20
CA GLU A 218 0.91 20.82 -2.93
C GLU A 218 0.35 19.41 -2.88
N LYS A 219 -0.53 19.16 -1.90
CA LYS A 219 -1.18 17.86 -1.73
C LYS A 219 -2.62 17.93 -2.25
N LEU A 220 -2.96 16.98 -3.12
CA LEU A 220 -4.24 16.83 -3.79
C LEU A 220 -5.08 15.71 -3.17
#